data_AF-A0A8J7N0U6-F1
#
_entry.id   AF-A0A8J7N0U6-F1
#
_cell.length_a   1.000
_cell.length_b   1.000
_cell.length_c   1.000
_cell.angle_alpha   90.00
_cell.angle_beta   90.00
_cell.angle_gamma   90.00
#
_symmetry.space_group_name_H-M   'P 1'
#
loop_
_entity.id
_entity.type
_entity.pdbx_description
1 polymer ?
#
loop_
_entity_poly.entity_id
_entity_poly.type
_entity_poly.pdbx_seq_one_letter_code
_entity_poly.pdbx_strand_id
1 'polypeptide(L)' 'MPALLRVLAGETLDPPPVWLMRQAGRYLPEYRALRAKSAGFLAFCY' A
#
# COMPACT_ATOMS: atom_id res chain seq x y z
N MET A 1 15.52 -6.23 8.85
CA MET A 1 14.31 -5.41 8.97
C MET A 1 14.03 -4.69 7.65
N PRO A 2 12.77 -4.58 7.20
CA PRO A 2 12.40 -3.72 6.07
C PRO A 2 12.92 -2.29 6.25
N ALA A 3 13.27 -1.61 5.15
CA ALA A 3 13.87 -0.26 5.18
C ALA A 3 13.03 0.74 6.00
N LEU A 4 11.70 0.63 5.91
CA LEU A 4 10.77 1.41 6.71
C LEU A 4 10.99 1.22 8.22
N LEU A 5 11.13 -0.02 8.70
CA LEU A 5 11.33 -0.29 10.13
C LEU A 5 12.71 0.17 10.62
N ARG A 6 13.72 0.18 9.75
CA ARG A 6 15.07 0.68 10.07
C ARG A 6 15.08 2.20 10.28
N VAL A 7 14.42 2.96 9.40
CA VAL A 7 14.29 4.41 9.56
C VAL A 7 13.47 4.75 10.80
N LEU A 8 12.40 4.00 11.08
CA LEU A 8 11.65 4.16 12.32
C LEU A 8 12.45 3.81 13.59
N ALA A 9 13.49 2.99 13.47
CA ALA A 9 14.43 2.69 14.55
C ALA A 9 15.55 3.74 14.69
N GLY A 10 15.54 4.81 13.89
CA GLY A 10 16.51 5.91 13.97
C GLY A 10 17.72 5.78 13.03
N GLU A 11 17.74 4.78 12.15
CA GLU A 11 18.78 4.67 11.11
C GLU A 11 18.54 5.66 9.97
N THR A 12 19.54 6.48 9.62
CA THR A 12 19.50 7.31 8.41
C THR A 12 19.78 6.45 7.18
N LEU A 13 18.85 6.42 6.22
CA LEU A 13 19.01 5.72 4.94
C LEU A 13 18.97 6.70 3.76
N ASP A 14 19.77 6.41 2.73
CA ASP A 14 19.76 7.13 1.45
C ASP A 14 19.66 6.12 0.29
N PRO A 15 18.57 6.12 -0.50
CA PRO A 15 17.40 6.99 -0.39
C PRO A 15 16.48 6.62 0.79
N PRO A 16 15.73 7.57 1.36
CA PRO A 16 14.73 7.28 2.38
C PRO A 16 13.56 6.47 1.79
N PRO A 17 13.00 5.50 2.54
CA PRO A 17 11.81 4.78 2.11
C PRO A 17 10.60 5.74 2.06
N VAL A 18 9.75 5.58 1.04
CA VAL A 18 8.54 6.39 0.84
C VAL A 18 7.32 5.48 0.87
N TRP A 19 6.23 5.97 1.46
CA TRP A 19 4.89 5.45 1.25
C TRP A 19 3.97 6.57 0.80
N LEU A 20 2.82 6.21 0.21
CA LEU A 20 1.73 7.15 -0.04
C LEU A 20 0.47 6.66 0.67
N MET A 21 -0.18 7.57 1.41
CA MET A 21 -1.49 7.26 1.95
C MET A 21 -2.46 7.00 0.79
N ARG A 22 -3.22 5.91 0.88
CA ARG A 22 -4.19 5.49 -0.15
C ARG A 22 -3.55 5.17 -1.52
N GLN A 23 -2.30 4.69 -1.55
CA GLN A 23 -1.62 4.24 -2.77
C GLN A 23 -2.36 3.13 -3.55
N ALA A 24 -3.23 2.37 -2.89
CA ALA A 24 -4.11 1.39 -3.52
C ALA A 24 -5.54 1.95 -3.51
N GLY A 25 -5.86 2.75 -4.53
CA GLY A 25 -7.12 3.48 -4.58
C GLY A 25 -7.80 3.43 -5.95
N ARG A 26 -9.01 4.02 -6.00
CA ARG A 26 -9.89 4.04 -7.20
C ARG A 26 -9.29 4.74 -8.42
N TYR A 27 -8.17 5.44 -8.27
CA TYR A 27 -7.46 6.03 -9.40
C TYR A 27 -6.72 5.00 -10.24
N LEU A 28 -6.36 3.84 -9.65
CA LEU A 28 -5.75 2.73 -10.37
C LEU A 28 -6.83 1.93 -11.11
N PRO A 29 -6.74 1.78 -12.44
CA PRO A 29 -7.68 0.97 -13.23
C PRO A 29 -7.78 -0.47 -12.73
N GLU A 30 -6.66 -1.06 -12.32
CA GLU A 30 -6.55 -2.43 -11.81
C GLU A 30 -7.32 -2.58 -10.49
N TYR A 31 -7.20 -1.59 -9.60
CA TYR A 31 -7.94 -1.57 -8.34
C TYR A 31 -9.46 -1.51 -8.58
N ARG A 32 -9.91 -0.70 -9.56
CA ARG A 32 -11.34 -0.62 -9.91
C ARG A 32 -11.85 -1.94 -10.49
N ALA A 33 -11.09 -2.57 -11.37
CA ALA A 33 -11.45 -3.83 -11.99
C ALA A 33 -11.56 -4.97 -10.97
N LEU A 34 -10.63 -5.04 -10.02
CA LEU A 34 -10.68 -6.02 -8.93
C LEU A 34 -11.90 -5.76 -8.02
N ARG A 35 -12.14 -4.50 -7.65
CA ARG A 35 -13.30 -4.11 -6.84
C ARG A 35 -14.64 -4.44 -7.52
N ALA A 36 -14.72 -4.35 -8.84
CA ALA A 36 -15.94 -4.70 -9.59
C ALA A 36 -16.23 -6.21 -9.56
N LYS A 37 -15.21 -7.05 -9.34
CA LYS A 37 -15.34 -8.52 -9.27
C LYS A 37 -15.70 -9.02 -7.88
N SER A 38 -15.39 -8.26 -6.83
CA SER A 38 -15.66 -8.65 -5.43
C SER A 38 -17.04 -8.16 -4.97
N ALA A 39 -17.86 -9.07 -4.44
CA ALA A 39 -19.23 -8.78 -3.98
C ALA A 39 -19.31 -7.85 -2.75
N GLY A 40 -18.18 -7.50 -2.12
CA GLY A 40 -18.10 -6.59 -0.99
C GLY A 40 -16.65 -6.35 -0.55
N PHE A 41 -16.43 -5.34 0.31
CA PHE A 41 -15.09 -4.97 0.79
C PHE A 41 -14.41 -6.10 1.59
N LEU A 42 -15.17 -6.85 2.39
CA LEU A 42 -14.63 -8.00 3.15
C LEU A 42 -14.21 -9.14 2.20
N ALA A 43 -15.01 -9.44 1.18
CA ALA A 43 -14.67 -10.43 0.15
C ALA A 43 -13.54 -9.97 -0.80
N PHE A 44 -13.08 -8.72 -0.67
CA PHE A 44 -11.92 -8.20 -1.38
C PHE A 44 -10.64 -8.31 -0.52
N CYS A 45 -10.77 -8.34 0.81
CA CYS A 45 -9.65 -8.40 1.75
C CYS A 45 -9.28 -9.82 2.20
N TYR A 46 -10.20 -10.78 2.08
CA TYR A 46 -9.98 -12.22 2.29
C TYR A 46 -9.78 -12.92 0.95
#